data_AF-A0AA35X9L5-F1
#
_entry.id   AF-A0AA35X9L5-F1
#
_cell.length_a   1.000
_cell.length_b   1.000
_cell.length_c   1.000
_cell.angle_alpha   90.00
_cell.angle_beta   90.00
_cell.angle_gamma   90.00
#
_symmetry.space_group_name_H-M   'P 1'
#
loop_
_entity.id
_entity.type
_entity.pdbx_description
1 polymer ?
#
loop_
_entity_poly.entity_id
_entity_poly.type
_entity_poly.pdbx_seq_one_letter_code
_entity_poly.pdbx_strand_id
1 'polypeptide(L)'
;MGSVLPPEYEDLCRLRHLFPGVPIAALTATADAITREDIADRLFGGEVDSFVLGFDRPNIRLAVEMKREWKRQCRSFIGRHEGESGIVYCLSRKKTEETAALLVADGVRALPYHAGMEKTDREAHQNVFMTDPGVVMVATIAFGMGIDKADVRYVLHTDLPGSVEAYYQEIGRAGRDGRAAEAHMLYGLADIRMRRQFIEEEDAGPERRRREHKRLDALLGYCEAPACRRVTLLEYFGEQNEPCGNCDVCLDPAERIDGTEDAQKILAAVYRTGERFGAAHVIDVLRGTATEKVGRAGHDRLPTFGMGAARGKNEWRSLIRQMVATGLLRLDIGGYGGLSITGKGRGLLQGESVFLYRRDTAPARSSEPARDPGGRRRKEPQDGSLSGPETALLDALKALRLRLANERGVPAYVVFPDRTLIDMVRRRPRTEEEFAEVNGVGAAKLKAFAEPFLAAIESVLADAG
;
A
#
# COMPACT_ATOMS: atom_id res chain seq x y z
N MET A 1 12.06 -6.14 27.39
CA MET A 1 11.58 -5.56 26.12
C MET A 1 11.52 -6.69 25.10
N GLY A 2 10.32 -7.11 24.68
CA GLY A 2 10.19 -8.11 23.60
C GLY A 2 10.82 -7.65 22.28
N SER A 3 11.53 -8.58 21.61
CA SER A 3 12.23 -8.43 20.33
C SER A 3 11.30 -7.98 19.19
N VAL A 4 11.77 -7.11 18.31
CA VAL A 4 11.12 -6.84 17.01
C VAL A 4 11.65 -7.80 15.93
N LEU A 5 12.82 -8.41 16.13
CA LEU A 5 13.36 -9.42 15.22
C LEU A 5 12.62 -10.76 15.34
N PRO A 6 12.37 -11.47 14.21
CA PRO A 6 11.90 -12.84 14.24
C PRO A 6 12.80 -13.73 15.11
N PRO A 7 12.26 -14.74 15.81
CA PRO A 7 13.06 -15.61 16.70
C PRO A 7 14.27 -16.24 16.00
N GLU A 8 14.11 -16.59 14.72
CA GLU A 8 15.16 -17.17 13.87
C GLU A 8 16.36 -16.22 13.66
N TYR A 9 16.14 -14.91 13.76
CA TYR A 9 17.18 -13.90 13.63
C TYR A 9 17.90 -13.60 14.96
N GLU A 10 17.37 -14.04 16.10
CA GLU A 10 18.04 -13.84 17.39
C GLU A 10 19.38 -14.59 17.45
N ASP A 11 19.50 -15.71 16.74
CA ASP A 11 20.76 -16.48 16.66
C ASP A 11 21.86 -15.73 15.90
N LEU A 12 21.53 -14.75 15.05
CA LEU A 12 22.52 -13.93 14.34
C LEU A 12 23.35 -13.08 15.31
N CYS A 13 22.83 -12.78 16.51
CA CYS A 13 23.59 -12.10 17.56
C CYS A 13 24.86 -12.85 17.98
N ARG A 14 24.95 -14.16 17.69
CA ARG A 14 26.14 -14.97 17.98
C ARG A 14 27.28 -14.72 16.99
N LEU A 15 26.99 -14.20 15.78
CA LEU A 15 28.00 -14.02 14.73
C LEU A 15 29.16 -13.13 15.18
N ARG A 16 28.89 -12.05 15.94
CA ARG A 16 29.94 -11.19 16.50
C ARG A 16 30.92 -11.94 17.42
N HIS A 17 30.45 -12.97 18.11
CA HIS A 17 31.25 -13.77 19.05
C HIS A 17 31.98 -14.90 18.33
N LEU A 18 31.36 -15.49 17.30
CA LEU A 18 31.95 -16.56 16.50
C LEU A 18 33.04 -16.05 15.55
N PHE A 19 32.91 -14.82 15.05
CA PHE A 19 33.82 -14.21 14.08
C PHE A 19 34.35 -12.86 14.56
N PRO A 20 35.13 -12.82 15.67
CA PRO A 20 35.68 -11.57 16.17
C PRO A 20 36.61 -10.94 15.13
N GLY A 21 36.42 -9.63 14.86
CA GLY A 21 37.22 -8.86 13.90
C GLY A 21 36.72 -8.88 12.45
N VAL A 22 35.66 -9.64 12.13
CA VAL A 22 35.00 -9.58 10.81
C VAL A 22 33.95 -8.47 10.81
N PRO A 23 34.01 -7.50 9.89
CA PRO A 23 32.96 -6.47 9.78
C PRO A 23 31.60 -7.10 9.42
N ILE A 24 30.57 -6.73 10.17
CA ILE A 24 29.18 -7.15 9.94
C ILE A 24 28.37 -5.94 9.51
N ALA A 25 27.51 -6.11 8.50
CA ALA A 25 26.57 -5.08 8.07
C ALA A 25 25.14 -5.64 8.08
N ALA A 26 24.19 -4.83 8.53
CA ALA A 26 22.76 -5.11 8.44
C ALA A 26 22.10 -4.10 7.50
N LEU A 27 21.30 -4.58 6.55
CA LEU A 27 20.58 -3.74 5.59
C LEU A 27 19.08 -3.94 5.73
N THR A 28 18.35 -2.84 5.84
CA THR A 28 16.88 -2.83 5.92
C THR A 28 16.33 -1.63 5.18
N ALA A 29 15.16 -1.79 4.56
CA ALA A 29 14.52 -0.73 3.80
C ALA A 29 13.49 0.07 4.61
N THR A 30 13.01 -0.45 5.76
CA THR A 30 11.79 0.06 6.43
C THR A 30 11.81 -0.02 7.95
N ALA A 31 13.00 0.08 8.55
CA ALA A 31 13.11 0.12 10.00
C ALA A 31 12.83 1.54 10.52
N ASP A 32 11.81 1.68 11.37
CA ASP A 32 11.58 2.88 12.19
C ASP A 32 12.69 3.06 13.24
N ALA A 33 12.71 4.18 13.96
CA ALA A 33 13.75 4.48 14.94
C ALA A 33 13.89 3.38 16.01
N ILE A 34 12.78 2.88 16.53
CA ILE A 34 12.74 1.84 17.56
C ILE A 34 13.31 0.52 17.02
N THR A 35 12.96 0.13 15.79
CA THR A 35 13.47 -1.08 15.16
C THR A 35 14.95 -0.96 14.85
N ARG A 36 15.43 0.23 14.45
CA ARG A 36 16.87 0.47 14.24
C ARG A 36 17.66 0.33 15.54
N GLU A 37 17.15 0.87 16.64
CA GLU A 37 17.74 0.71 17.98
C GLU A 37 17.78 -0.76 18.41
N ASP A 38 16.67 -1.51 18.25
CA ASP A 38 16.62 -2.94 18.60
C ASP A 38 17.60 -3.78 17.75
N ILE A 39 17.76 -3.45 16.46
CA ILE A 39 18.76 -4.08 15.58
C ILE A 39 20.19 -3.76 16.05
N ALA A 40 20.47 -2.48 16.35
CA ALA A 40 21.77 -2.02 16.83
C ALA A 40 22.16 -2.73 18.14
N ASP A 41 21.24 -2.76 19.11
CA ASP A 41 21.46 -3.35 20.42
C ASP A 41 21.69 -4.87 20.31
N ARG A 42 20.83 -5.57 19.56
CA ARG A 42 20.86 -7.04 19.50
C ARG A 42 22.00 -7.58 18.65
N LEU A 43 22.15 -7.08 17.42
CA LEU A 43 23.13 -7.63 16.48
C LEU A 43 24.54 -7.06 16.73
N PHE A 44 24.64 -5.81 17.17
CA PHE A 44 25.91 -5.09 17.26
C PHE A 44 26.31 -4.73 18.70
N GLY A 45 25.44 -4.91 19.69
CA GLY A 45 25.73 -4.54 21.07
C GLY A 45 25.71 -3.03 21.32
N GLY A 46 25.00 -2.27 20.49
CA GLY A 46 24.85 -0.82 20.61
C GLY A 46 25.96 0.00 19.93
N GLU A 47 27.08 -0.62 19.55
CA GLU A 47 28.18 0.05 18.84
C GLU A 47 28.08 -0.22 17.33
N VAL A 48 27.40 0.67 16.60
CA VAL A 48 27.25 0.56 15.13
C VAL A 48 27.20 1.94 14.47
N ASP A 49 27.90 2.08 13.34
CA ASP A 49 27.74 3.23 12.45
C ASP A 49 26.43 3.08 11.67
N SER A 50 25.48 3.99 11.92
CA SER A 50 24.14 3.95 11.31
C SER A 50 24.03 4.97 10.19
N PHE A 51 23.71 4.48 8.98
CA PHE A 51 23.46 5.30 7.80
C PHE A 51 21.98 5.19 7.42
N VAL A 52 21.23 6.27 7.62
CA VAL A 52 19.82 6.36 7.22
C VAL A 52 19.72 7.24 5.98
N LEU A 53 19.33 6.63 4.87
CA LEU A 53 18.97 7.37 3.66
C LEU A 53 17.49 7.77 3.71
N GLY A 54 17.12 8.83 2.99
CA GLY A 54 15.74 9.32 2.95
C GLY A 54 14.75 8.25 2.47
N PHE A 55 13.60 8.21 3.12
CA PHE A 55 12.45 7.36 2.80
C PHE A 55 11.53 8.01 1.75
N ASP A 56 11.85 9.21 1.28
CA ASP A 56 10.99 9.87 0.31
C ASP A 56 11.01 9.19 -1.08
N ARG A 57 9.81 9.01 -1.62
CA ARG A 57 9.53 8.49 -2.96
C ARG A 57 8.61 9.47 -3.70
N PRO A 58 9.13 10.63 -4.14
CA PRO A 58 8.31 11.72 -4.68
C PRO A 58 7.52 11.31 -5.94
N ASN A 59 8.03 10.31 -6.67
CA ASN A 59 7.41 9.77 -7.87
C ASN A 59 6.14 8.94 -7.61
N ILE A 60 5.86 8.54 -6.36
CA ILE A 60 4.66 7.77 -6.01
C ILE A 60 3.58 8.72 -5.47
N ARG A 61 2.48 8.87 -6.20
CA ARG A 61 1.27 9.56 -5.73
C ARG A 61 0.58 8.72 -4.65
N LEU A 62 0.26 9.33 -3.51
CA LEU A 62 -0.39 8.64 -2.39
C LEU A 62 -1.88 9.01 -2.32
N ALA A 63 -2.76 8.02 -2.24
CA ALA A 63 -4.18 8.23 -2.07
C ALA A 63 -4.80 7.22 -1.09
N VAL A 64 -5.72 7.70 -0.26
CA VAL A 64 -6.52 6.87 0.63
C VAL A 64 -7.99 7.18 0.40
N GLU A 65 -8.77 6.16 0.07
CA GLU A 65 -10.20 6.28 -0.21
C GLU A 65 -11.00 5.38 0.73
N MET A 66 -12.19 5.86 1.12
CA MET A 66 -13.10 5.04 1.89
C MET A 66 -13.65 3.90 1.04
N LYS A 67 -13.53 2.69 1.56
CA LYS A 67 -14.07 1.48 0.92
C LYS A 67 -15.60 1.50 0.89
N ARG A 68 -16.17 1.59 -0.31
CA ARG A 68 -17.60 1.57 -0.65
C ARG A 68 -17.76 0.83 -1.97
N GLU A 69 -18.51 -0.28 -1.97
CA GLU A 69 -18.71 -1.07 -3.19
C GLU A 69 -17.37 -1.39 -3.89
N TRP A 70 -16.45 -2.01 -3.13
CA TRP A 70 -15.04 -2.16 -3.48
C TRP A 70 -14.78 -2.70 -4.91
N LYS A 71 -15.69 -3.51 -5.48
CA LYS A 71 -15.60 -4.00 -6.86
C LYS A 71 -15.64 -2.84 -7.88
N ARG A 72 -16.55 -1.87 -7.67
CA ARG A 72 -16.66 -0.67 -8.52
C ARG A 72 -15.42 0.21 -8.36
N GLN A 73 -14.96 0.41 -7.13
CA GLN A 73 -13.75 1.19 -6.86
C GLN A 73 -12.51 0.56 -7.50
N CYS A 74 -12.35 -0.76 -7.37
CA CYS A 74 -11.28 -1.51 -8.01
C CYS A 74 -11.32 -1.33 -9.54
N ARG A 75 -12.48 -1.54 -10.17
CA ARG A 75 -12.66 -1.33 -11.63
C ARG A 75 -12.32 0.09 -12.06
N SER A 76 -12.88 1.08 -11.36
CA SER A 76 -12.63 2.50 -11.67
C SER A 76 -11.16 2.86 -11.49
N PHE A 77 -10.48 2.26 -10.52
CA PHE A 77 -9.06 2.47 -10.29
C PHE A 77 -8.24 1.86 -11.43
N ILE A 78 -8.42 0.57 -11.71
CA ILE A 78 -7.66 -0.18 -12.71
C ILE A 78 -7.90 0.37 -14.13
N GLY A 79 -9.12 0.82 -14.43
CA GLY A 79 -9.43 1.46 -15.72
C GLY A 79 -8.66 2.75 -16.00
N ARG A 80 -8.16 3.46 -14.96
CA ARG A 80 -7.26 4.62 -15.16
C ARG A 80 -5.83 4.22 -15.52
N HIS A 81 -5.50 2.94 -15.36
CA HIS A 81 -4.19 2.34 -15.55
C HIS A 81 -4.25 1.21 -16.60
N GLU A 82 -5.13 1.34 -17.59
CA GLU A 82 -5.32 0.33 -18.63
C GLU A 82 -4.00 0.05 -19.36
N GLY A 83 -3.64 -1.24 -19.46
CA GLY A 83 -2.40 -1.69 -20.09
C GLY A 83 -1.14 -1.53 -19.23
N GLU A 84 -1.23 -0.97 -18.04
CA GLU A 84 -0.09 -0.82 -17.13
C GLU A 84 0.07 -2.02 -16.19
N SER A 85 1.31 -2.35 -15.83
CA SER A 85 1.56 -3.35 -14.80
C SER A 85 1.29 -2.79 -13.40
N GLY A 86 0.63 -3.58 -12.56
CA GLY A 86 0.31 -3.17 -11.20
C GLY A 86 0.10 -4.32 -10.23
N ILE A 87 0.04 -3.99 -8.95
CA ILE A 87 -0.20 -4.95 -7.87
C ILE A 87 -1.49 -4.60 -7.14
N VAL A 88 -2.34 -5.58 -6.88
CA VAL A 88 -3.56 -5.45 -6.09
C VAL A 88 -3.44 -6.31 -4.84
N TYR A 89 -3.29 -5.68 -3.68
CA TYR A 89 -3.22 -6.37 -2.40
C TYR A 89 -4.62 -6.64 -1.83
N CYS A 90 -4.84 -7.88 -1.41
CA CYS A 90 -6.04 -8.39 -0.78
C CYS A 90 -5.72 -9.05 0.57
N LEU A 91 -6.67 -9.02 1.50
CA LEU A 91 -6.47 -9.57 2.84
C LEU A 91 -6.48 -11.11 2.88
N SER A 92 -7.27 -11.76 2.02
CA SER A 92 -7.50 -13.20 2.07
C SER A 92 -7.30 -13.87 0.71
N ARG A 93 -6.94 -15.16 0.73
CA ARG A 93 -6.76 -16.00 -0.46
C ARG A 93 -7.99 -15.99 -1.36
N LYS A 94 -9.17 -16.20 -0.75
CA LYS A 94 -10.46 -16.15 -1.44
C LYS A 94 -10.69 -14.82 -2.16
N LYS A 95 -10.34 -13.70 -1.52
CA LYS A 95 -10.53 -12.38 -2.14
C LYS A 95 -9.50 -12.11 -3.24
N THR A 96 -8.29 -12.64 -3.12
CA THR A 96 -7.30 -12.63 -4.21
C THR A 96 -7.85 -13.32 -5.46
N GLU A 97 -8.39 -14.53 -5.32
CA GLU A 97 -9.02 -15.26 -6.43
C GLU A 97 -10.24 -14.51 -6.99
N GLU A 98 -11.15 -14.03 -6.13
CA GLU A 98 -12.33 -13.27 -6.53
C GLU A 98 -11.96 -12.00 -7.32
N THR A 99 -10.92 -11.29 -6.86
CA THR A 99 -10.48 -10.04 -7.49
C THR A 99 -9.78 -10.32 -8.82
N ALA A 100 -8.96 -11.36 -8.92
CA ALA A 100 -8.37 -11.77 -10.20
C ALA A 100 -9.45 -12.16 -11.23
N ALA A 101 -10.41 -12.99 -10.82
CA ALA A 101 -11.53 -13.38 -11.70
C ALA A 101 -12.38 -12.19 -12.15
N LEU A 102 -12.63 -11.22 -11.25
CA LEU A 102 -13.33 -9.98 -11.56
C LEU A 102 -12.61 -9.20 -12.67
N LEU A 103 -11.30 -9.00 -12.52
CA LEU A 103 -10.48 -8.24 -13.47
C LEU A 103 -10.37 -8.95 -14.82
N VAL A 104 -10.22 -10.28 -14.82
CA VAL A 104 -10.23 -11.09 -16.06
C VAL A 104 -11.55 -10.96 -16.80
N ALA A 105 -12.68 -10.98 -16.09
CA ALA A 105 -14.00 -10.77 -16.70
C ALA A 105 -14.17 -9.37 -17.32
N ASP A 106 -13.41 -8.39 -16.84
CA ASP A 106 -13.37 -7.02 -17.37
C ASP A 106 -12.29 -6.83 -18.46
N GLY A 107 -11.65 -7.91 -18.93
CA GLY A 107 -10.63 -7.88 -19.98
C GLY A 107 -9.22 -7.53 -19.51
N VAL A 108 -8.98 -7.42 -18.20
CA VAL A 108 -7.67 -7.14 -17.63
C VAL A 108 -6.89 -8.43 -17.44
N ARG A 109 -5.61 -8.43 -17.84
CA ARG A 109 -4.71 -9.57 -17.62
C ARG A 109 -4.28 -9.64 -16.15
N ALA A 110 -5.09 -10.31 -15.33
CA ALA A 110 -4.86 -10.44 -13.89
C ALA A 110 -4.52 -11.88 -13.46
N LEU A 111 -3.55 -12.02 -12.55
CA LEU A 111 -3.09 -13.30 -12.02
C LEU A 111 -3.18 -13.32 -10.49
N PRO A 112 -3.75 -14.37 -9.85
CA PRO A 112 -3.74 -14.49 -8.40
C PRO A 112 -2.39 -14.98 -7.88
N TYR A 113 -2.00 -14.55 -6.68
CA TYR A 113 -0.82 -15.03 -5.97
C TYR A 113 -1.04 -15.07 -4.45
N HIS A 114 -1.01 -16.28 -3.86
CA HIS A 114 -1.07 -16.45 -2.42
C HIS A 114 -0.46 -17.77 -1.96
N ALA A 115 -0.14 -17.86 -0.66
CA ALA A 115 0.49 -19.04 -0.06
C ALA A 115 -0.30 -20.36 -0.17
N GLY A 116 -1.60 -20.31 -0.49
CA GLY A 116 -2.41 -21.50 -0.74
C GLY A 116 -2.31 -22.09 -2.16
N MET A 117 -1.57 -21.46 -3.07
CA MET A 117 -1.34 -21.99 -4.42
C MET A 117 -0.16 -22.96 -4.44
N GLU A 118 -0.20 -23.89 -5.40
CA GLU A 118 0.94 -24.75 -5.71
C GLU A 118 2.18 -23.91 -6.04
N LYS A 119 3.35 -24.43 -5.63
CA LYS A 119 4.63 -23.71 -5.80
C LYS A 119 4.91 -23.42 -7.28
N THR A 120 4.66 -24.39 -8.15
CA THR A 120 4.84 -24.28 -9.60
C THR A 120 3.99 -23.16 -10.20
N ASP A 121 2.72 -23.05 -9.77
CA ASP A 121 1.79 -22.03 -10.29
C ASP A 121 2.19 -20.63 -9.81
N ARG A 122 2.66 -20.51 -8.55
CA ARG A 122 3.20 -19.26 -8.02
C ARG A 122 4.41 -18.79 -8.82
N GLU A 123 5.34 -19.69 -9.11
CA GLU A 123 6.54 -19.38 -9.90
C GLU A 123 6.16 -18.99 -11.34
N ALA A 124 5.21 -19.70 -11.96
CA ALA A 124 4.72 -19.36 -13.29
C ALA A 124 4.07 -17.97 -13.34
N HIS A 125 3.18 -17.64 -12.40
CA HIS A 125 2.54 -16.33 -12.33
C HIS A 125 3.56 -15.22 -12.04
N GLN A 126 4.50 -15.45 -11.13
CA GLN A 126 5.57 -14.50 -10.83
C GLN A 126 6.43 -14.25 -12.08
N ASN A 127 6.81 -15.30 -12.81
CA ASN A 127 7.59 -15.16 -14.04
C ASN A 127 6.85 -14.31 -15.07
N VAL A 128 5.58 -14.61 -15.33
CA VAL A 128 4.73 -13.83 -16.26
C VAL A 128 4.65 -12.35 -15.84
N PHE A 129 4.43 -12.07 -14.56
CA PHE A 129 4.39 -10.70 -14.08
C PHE A 129 5.73 -9.97 -14.24
N MET A 130 6.84 -10.67 -14.02
CA MET A 130 8.18 -10.10 -14.15
C MET A 130 8.56 -9.83 -15.61
N THR A 131 8.15 -10.67 -16.55
CA THR A 131 8.55 -10.58 -17.97
C THR A 131 7.62 -9.71 -18.80
N ASP A 132 6.31 -9.81 -18.57
CA ASP A 132 5.33 -9.27 -19.51
C ASP A 132 4.82 -7.89 -19.06
N PRO A 133 4.57 -6.97 -20.00
CA PRO A 133 3.91 -5.70 -19.70
C PRO A 133 2.40 -5.91 -19.47
N GLY A 134 1.77 -4.96 -18.77
CA GLY A 134 0.32 -4.90 -18.62
C GLY A 134 -0.31 -6.02 -17.77
N VAL A 135 0.51 -6.76 -17.01
CA VAL A 135 0.03 -7.79 -16.07
C VAL A 135 -0.30 -7.17 -14.71
N VAL A 136 -1.46 -7.51 -14.18
CA VAL A 136 -1.91 -7.15 -12.83
C VAL A 136 -1.73 -8.34 -11.90
N MET A 137 -0.82 -8.24 -10.93
CA MET A 137 -0.72 -9.27 -9.90
C MET A 137 -1.70 -8.98 -8.78
N VAL A 138 -2.63 -9.88 -8.52
CA VAL A 138 -3.54 -9.81 -7.38
C VAL A 138 -3.00 -10.72 -6.30
N ALA A 139 -2.72 -10.21 -5.10
CA ALA A 139 -1.97 -10.98 -4.11
C ALA A 139 -2.33 -10.72 -2.66
N THR A 140 -2.01 -11.69 -1.79
CA THR A 140 -1.84 -11.42 -0.36
C THR A 140 -0.42 -10.93 -0.07
N ILE A 141 -0.11 -10.63 1.20
CA ILE A 141 1.23 -10.24 1.67
C ILE A 141 2.34 -11.25 1.32
N ALA A 142 1.98 -12.49 0.94
CA ALA A 142 2.92 -13.49 0.47
C ALA A 142 3.67 -13.05 -0.81
N PHE A 143 3.10 -12.14 -1.60
CA PHE A 143 3.75 -11.54 -2.75
C PHE A 143 4.55 -10.32 -2.31
N GLY A 144 5.77 -10.55 -1.81
CA GLY A 144 6.56 -9.46 -1.25
C GLY A 144 8.08 -9.61 -1.27
N MET A 145 8.64 -10.75 -0.90
CA MET A 145 10.09 -10.90 -0.88
C MET A 145 10.61 -11.19 -2.31
N GLY A 146 11.59 -10.41 -2.78
CA GLY A 146 12.31 -10.68 -4.04
C GLY A 146 11.68 -10.20 -5.35
N ILE A 147 10.59 -9.44 -5.32
CA ILE A 147 10.01 -8.83 -6.53
C ILE A 147 10.76 -7.53 -6.85
N ASP A 148 11.38 -7.48 -8.03
CA ASP A 148 12.10 -6.30 -8.55
C ASP A 148 11.70 -5.98 -10.00
N LYS A 149 10.40 -5.72 -10.19
CA LYS A 149 9.87 -5.20 -11.46
C LYS A 149 9.94 -3.67 -11.43
N ALA A 150 10.72 -3.08 -12.33
CA ALA A 150 10.99 -1.65 -12.33
C ALA A 150 9.76 -0.80 -12.71
N ASP A 151 8.90 -1.36 -13.56
CA ASP A 151 7.82 -0.68 -14.28
C ASP A 151 6.42 -0.91 -13.69
N VAL A 152 6.32 -1.22 -12.39
CA VAL A 152 5.03 -1.26 -11.68
C VAL A 152 4.47 0.16 -11.55
N ARG A 153 3.37 0.46 -12.24
CA ARG A 153 2.77 1.80 -12.28
C ARG A 153 1.80 2.07 -11.15
N TYR A 154 1.24 1.04 -10.53
CA TYR A 154 0.37 1.24 -9.39
C TYR A 154 0.41 0.08 -8.39
N VAL A 155 0.06 0.43 -7.15
CA VAL A 155 -0.23 -0.52 -6.07
C VAL A 155 -1.59 -0.14 -5.48
N LEU A 156 -2.55 -1.06 -5.58
CA LEU A 156 -3.90 -0.91 -5.03
C LEU A 156 -4.08 -1.82 -3.82
N HIS A 157 -4.34 -1.26 -2.65
CA HIS A 157 -4.78 -2.02 -1.49
C HIS A 157 -6.30 -2.06 -1.45
N THR A 158 -6.88 -3.24 -1.69
CA THR A 158 -8.34 -3.42 -1.56
C THR A 158 -8.78 -3.66 -0.12
N ASP A 159 -7.84 -3.89 0.79
CA ASP A 159 -8.01 -4.04 2.23
C ASP A 159 -6.85 -3.36 2.96
N LEU A 160 -7.11 -2.91 4.18
CA LEU A 160 -6.12 -2.25 5.04
C LEU A 160 -4.90 -3.17 5.29
N PRO A 161 -3.65 -2.69 5.14
CA PRO A 161 -2.44 -3.36 5.59
C PRO A 161 -2.39 -3.62 7.10
N GLY A 162 -1.38 -4.38 7.56
CA GLY A 162 -1.20 -4.69 8.98
C GLY A 162 -0.63 -3.53 9.78
N SER A 163 0.23 -2.73 9.15
CA SER A 163 0.96 -1.61 9.78
C SER A 163 1.44 -0.59 8.75
N VAL A 164 1.99 0.52 9.21
CA VAL A 164 2.59 1.56 8.36
C VAL A 164 3.83 1.01 7.62
N GLU A 165 4.64 0.18 8.27
CA GLU A 165 5.81 -0.45 7.68
C GLU A 165 5.43 -1.41 6.55
N ALA A 166 4.41 -2.24 6.77
CA ALA A 166 3.89 -3.13 5.73
C ALA A 166 3.38 -2.32 4.53
N TYR A 167 2.56 -1.28 4.80
CA TYR A 167 2.06 -0.39 3.74
C TYR A 167 3.20 0.25 2.95
N TYR A 168 4.21 0.81 3.63
CA TYR A 168 5.36 1.46 2.99
C TYR A 168 6.19 0.48 2.14
N GLN A 169 6.45 -0.74 2.64
CA GLN A 169 7.11 -1.80 1.85
C GLN A 169 6.32 -2.16 0.60
N GLU A 170 5.00 -2.31 0.73
CA GLU A 170 4.11 -2.73 -0.34
C GLU A 170 4.01 -1.68 -1.44
N ILE A 171 3.79 -0.41 -1.09
CA ILE A 171 3.73 0.69 -2.07
C ILE A 171 5.09 0.99 -2.70
N GLY A 172 6.19 0.75 -1.98
CA GLY A 172 7.56 0.96 -2.47
C GLY A 172 7.95 0.10 -3.67
N ARG A 173 7.12 -0.89 -4.03
CA ARG A 173 7.22 -1.69 -5.26
C ARG A 173 6.88 -0.90 -6.51
N ALA A 174 6.09 0.16 -6.38
CA ALA A 174 5.70 1.01 -7.49
C ALA A 174 6.87 1.93 -7.91
N GLY A 175 6.97 2.20 -9.20
CA GLY A 175 7.84 3.23 -9.78
C GLY A 175 9.32 3.12 -9.38
N ARG A 176 9.88 1.91 -9.37
CA ARG A 176 11.32 1.71 -9.06
C ARG A 176 12.25 2.28 -10.13
N ASP A 177 11.73 2.47 -11.35
CA ASP A 177 12.38 3.22 -12.43
C ASP A 177 12.37 4.75 -12.21
N GLY A 178 11.79 5.23 -11.10
CA GLY A 178 11.68 6.66 -10.79
C GLY A 178 10.55 7.38 -11.52
N ARG A 179 9.82 6.70 -12.41
CA ARG A 179 8.68 7.31 -13.13
C ARG A 179 7.45 7.39 -12.22
N ALA A 180 6.49 8.22 -12.64
CA ALA A 180 5.22 8.38 -11.94
C ALA A 180 4.55 7.01 -11.68
N ALA A 181 4.05 6.86 -10.46
CA ALA A 181 3.28 5.70 -10.03
C ALA A 181 2.21 6.12 -9.01
N GLU A 182 1.15 5.33 -8.84
CA GLU A 182 0.06 5.62 -7.90
C GLU A 182 -0.09 4.49 -6.86
N ALA A 183 -0.08 4.86 -5.58
CA ALA A 183 -0.41 3.98 -4.47
C ALA A 183 -1.77 4.39 -3.89
N HIS A 184 -2.75 3.50 -3.99
CA HIS A 184 -4.13 3.79 -3.59
C HIS A 184 -4.63 2.75 -2.60
N MET A 185 -5.15 3.21 -1.47
CA MET A 185 -5.64 2.32 -0.43
C MET A 185 -7.13 2.51 -0.17
N LEU A 186 -7.88 1.43 -0.29
CA LEU A 186 -9.26 1.32 0.18
C LEU A 186 -9.25 0.80 1.61
N TYR A 187 -9.95 1.50 2.51
CA TYR A 187 -10.15 1.02 3.88
C TYR A 187 -11.54 1.34 4.43
N GLY A 188 -12.00 0.52 5.38
CA GLY A 188 -13.22 0.78 6.14
C GLY A 188 -13.30 -0.02 7.43
N LEU A 189 -14.38 0.19 8.20
CA LEU A 189 -14.59 -0.43 9.51
C LEU A 189 -14.46 -1.97 9.53
N ALA A 190 -14.84 -2.64 8.45
CA ALA A 190 -14.73 -4.09 8.34
C ALA A 190 -13.26 -4.56 8.31
N ASP A 191 -12.39 -3.80 7.65
CA ASP A 191 -10.97 -4.10 7.56
C ASP A 191 -10.30 -3.90 8.93
N ILE A 192 -10.67 -2.83 9.64
CA ILE A 192 -10.20 -2.57 11.01
C ILE A 192 -10.55 -3.74 11.94
N ARG A 193 -11.80 -4.22 11.85
CA ARG A 193 -12.26 -5.37 12.64
C ARG A 193 -11.44 -6.62 12.35
N MET A 194 -11.28 -7.00 11.07
CA MET A 194 -10.50 -8.18 10.70
C MET A 194 -9.04 -8.07 11.14
N ARG A 195 -8.40 -6.91 10.96
CA ARG A 195 -7.00 -6.72 11.39
C ARG A 195 -6.84 -6.86 12.89
N ARG A 196 -7.77 -6.30 13.66
CA ARG A 196 -7.76 -6.47 15.12
C ARG A 196 -8.02 -7.93 15.53
N GLN A 197 -8.92 -8.64 14.85
CA GLN A 197 -9.16 -10.07 15.09
C GLN A 197 -7.90 -10.90 14.84
N PHE A 198 -7.18 -10.67 13.74
CA PHE A 198 -5.92 -11.37 13.49
C PHE A 198 -4.88 -11.15 14.58
N ILE A 199 -4.80 -9.94 15.14
CA ILE A 199 -3.88 -9.63 16.25
C ILE A 199 -4.28 -10.37 17.54
N GLU A 200 -5.58 -10.58 17.79
CA GLU A 200 -6.06 -11.31 18.97
C GLU A 200 -5.93 -12.83 18.83
N GLU A 201 -6.09 -13.36 17.61
CA GLU A 201 -5.95 -14.78 17.27
C GLU A 201 -4.49 -15.23 17.17
N GLU A 202 -3.56 -14.30 16.91
CA GLU A 202 -2.13 -14.59 16.94
C GLU A 202 -1.74 -15.04 18.35
N ASP A 203 -1.17 -16.25 18.47
CA ASP A 203 -0.64 -16.78 19.74
C ASP A 203 0.67 -16.07 20.10
N ALA A 204 0.51 -14.80 20.42
CA ALA A 204 1.55 -13.87 20.77
C ALA A 204 1.32 -13.39 22.20
N GLY A 205 2.39 -13.36 22.99
CA GLY A 205 2.33 -12.85 24.37
C GLY A 205 1.76 -11.41 24.44
N PRO A 206 1.22 -10.99 25.59
CA PRO A 206 0.45 -9.76 25.73
C PRO A 206 1.22 -8.50 25.32
N GLU A 207 2.55 -8.46 25.50
CA GLU A 207 3.37 -7.35 25.04
C GLU A 207 3.40 -7.22 23.50
N ARG A 208 3.55 -8.33 22.78
CA ARG A 208 3.60 -8.33 21.30
C ARG A 208 2.25 -7.92 20.73
N ARG A 209 1.16 -8.45 21.28
CA ARG A 209 -0.21 -8.04 20.92
C ARG A 209 -0.43 -6.54 21.06
N ARG A 210 0.02 -5.95 22.18
CA ARG A 210 -0.04 -4.50 22.42
C ARG A 210 0.75 -3.69 21.38
N ARG A 211 1.93 -4.18 20.95
CA ARG A 211 2.74 -3.54 19.91
C ARG A 211 2.04 -3.59 18.55
N GLU A 212 1.48 -4.73 18.16
CA GLU A 212 0.76 -4.87 16.89
C GLU A 212 -0.50 -3.99 16.84
N HIS A 213 -1.24 -3.86 17.95
CA HIS A 213 -2.32 -2.88 18.04
C HIS A 213 -1.83 -1.45 17.86
N LYS A 214 -0.71 -1.07 18.49
CA LYS A 214 -0.13 0.28 18.34
C LYS A 214 0.26 0.57 16.89
N ARG A 215 0.84 -0.41 16.20
CA ARG A 215 1.20 -0.32 14.77
C ARG A 215 -0.03 -0.16 13.88
N LEU A 216 -1.08 -0.94 14.13
CA LEU A 216 -2.35 -0.79 13.42
C LEU A 216 -2.97 0.59 13.67
N ASP A 217 -2.99 1.04 14.93
CA ASP A 217 -3.54 2.35 15.30
C ASP A 217 -2.79 3.50 14.61
N ALA A 218 -1.47 3.39 14.43
CA ALA A 218 -0.69 4.36 13.66
C ALA A 218 -1.11 4.41 12.18
N LEU A 219 -1.35 3.25 11.56
CA LEU A 219 -1.87 3.18 10.18
C LEU A 219 -3.28 3.77 10.07
N LEU A 220 -4.15 3.55 11.05
CA LEU A 220 -5.47 4.20 11.10
C LEU A 220 -5.35 5.72 11.23
N GLY A 221 -4.40 6.19 12.04
CA GLY A 221 -4.04 7.60 12.14
C GLY A 221 -3.61 8.17 10.79
N TYR A 222 -2.76 7.45 10.04
CA TYR A 222 -2.36 7.82 8.68
C TYR A 222 -3.56 7.93 7.72
N CYS A 223 -4.50 6.98 7.75
CA CYS A 223 -5.68 6.98 6.87
C CYS A 223 -6.59 8.20 7.10
N GLU A 224 -6.72 8.66 8.34
CA GLU A 224 -7.60 9.77 8.72
C GLU A 224 -6.84 11.10 8.88
N ALA A 225 -5.52 11.11 8.70
CA ALA A 225 -4.68 12.29 8.83
C ALA A 225 -5.17 13.42 7.89
N PRO A 226 -5.44 14.62 8.40
CA PRO A 226 -5.79 15.78 7.56
C PRO A 226 -4.54 16.55 7.08
N ALA A 227 -3.36 15.98 7.28
CA ALA A 227 -2.10 16.51 6.79
C ALA A 227 -1.69 15.76 5.50
N CYS A 228 -0.70 16.30 4.80
CA CYS A 228 -0.11 15.63 3.64
C CYS A 228 0.26 14.18 3.98
N ARG A 229 -0.21 13.22 3.16
CA ARG A 229 0.07 11.79 3.36
C ARG A 229 1.56 11.51 3.45
N ARG A 230 2.35 12.12 2.58
CA ARG A 230 3.80 11.92 2.54
C ARG A 230 4.46 12.40 3.83
N VAL A 231 4.11 13.60 4.29
CA VAL A 231 4.60 14.12 5.57
C VAL A 231 4.27 13.17 6.71
N THR A 232 3.01 12.77 6.86
CA THR A 232 2.60 11.83 7.93
C THR A 232 3.30 10.47 7.83
N LEU A 233 3.54 9.98 6.62
CA LEU A 233 4.22 8.71 6.39
C LEU A 233 5.72 8.79 6.75
N LEU A 234 6.39 9.88 6.39
CA LEU A 234 7.81 10.11 6.68
C LEU A 234 8.04 10.42 8.16
N GLU A 235 7.15 11.20 8.79
CA GLU A 235 7.19 11.49 10.22
C GLU A 235 7.16 10.20 11.05
N TYR A 236 6.40 9.18 10.62
CA TYR A 236 6.39 7.87 11.26
C TYR A 236 7.77 7.21 11.31
N PHE A 237 8.60 7.39 10.27
CA PHE A 237 9.97 6.87 10.20
C PHE A 237 11.02 7.82 10.82
N GLY A 238 10.58 8.97 11.34
CA GLY A 238 11.42 10.01 11.94
C GLY A 238 12.02 10.99 10.93
N GLU A 239 11.45 11.10 9.73
CA GLU A 239 11.90 12.03 8.69
C GLU A 239 10.91 13.19 8.54
N GLN A 240 11.44 14.42 8.52
CA GLN A 240 10.65 15.63 8.29
C GLN A 240 10.60 15.94 6.79
N ASN A 241 9.45 16.43 6.32
CA ASN A 241 9.28 16.84 4.93
C ASN A 241 8.19 17.94 4.82
N GLU A 242 8.18 18.66 3.71
CA GLU A 242 7.16 19.63 3.36
C GLU A 242 5.96 18.96 2.67
N PRO A 243 4.77 19.60 2.65
CA PRO A 243 3.62 19.09 1.91
C PRO A 243 3.93 18.82 0.44
N CYS A 244 3.65 17.59 -0.02
CA CYS A 244 4.23 17.08 -1.26
C CYS A 244 3.58 17.54 -2.58
N GLY A 245 2.42 18.19 -2.53
CA GLY A 245 1.65 18.55 -3.74
C GLY A 245 1.14 17.36 -4.58
N ASN A 246 1.42 16.12 -4.19
CA ASN A 246 1.19 14.90 -4.99
C ASN A 246 0.46 13.79 -4.21
N CYS A 247 -0.40 14.15 -3.26
CA CYS A 247 -1.26 13.18 -2.55
C CYS A 247 -2.72 13.66 -2.52
N ASP A 248 -3.65 12.75 -2.24
CA ASP A 248 -5.09 13.05 -2.16
C ASP A 248 -5.38 14.28 -1.28
N VAL A 249 -4.71 14.42 -0.13
CA VAL A 249 -4.92 15.55 0.79
C VAL A 249 -4.34 16.86 0.26
N CYS A 250 -3.20 16.83 -0.45
CA CYS A 250 -2.64 18.04 -1.05
C CYS A 250 -3.44 18.50 -2.27
N LEU A 251 -4.01 17.55 -3.03
CA LEU A 251 -4.74 17.81 -4.26
C LEU A 251 -6.21 18.17 -4.01
N ASP A 252 -6.81 17.62 -2.96
CA ASP A 252 -8.17 17.91 -2.49
C ASP A 252 -8.14 18.15 -0.97
N PRO A 253 -7.68 19.34 -0.53
CA PRO A 253 -7.57 19.65 0.89
C PRO A 253 -8.94 19.70 1.53
N ALA A 254 -9.23 18.74 2.39
CA ALA A 254 -10.48 18.68 3.09
C ALA A 254 -10.47 19.57 4.33
N GLU A 255 -11.54 20.35 4.49
CA GLU A 255 -11.75 21.18 5.68
C GLU A 255 -11.99 20.30 6.92
N ARG A 256 -11.36 20.69 8.05
CA ARG A 256 -11.65 20.10 9.36
C ARG A 256 -12.88 20.77 9.93
N ILE A 257 -13.88 19.98 10.27
CA ILE A 257 -15.15 20.46 10.80
C ILE A 257 -15.25 20.05 12.27
N ASP A 258 -15.71 20.95 13.12
CA ASP A 258 -16.09 20.59 14.48
C ASP A 258 -17.32 19.67 14.44
N GLY A 259 -17.12 18.43 14.86
CA GLY A 259 -18.16 17.41 14.99
C GLY A 259 -18.40 17.00 16.45
N THR A 260 -18.00 17.82 17.42
CA THR A 260 -18.06 17.49 18.85
C THR A 260 -19.46 17.09 19.30
N GLU A 261 -20.50 17.84 18.88
CA GLU A 261 -21.88 17.49 19.20
C GLU A 261 -22.29 16.13 18.62
N ASP A 262 -21.87 15.83 17.39
CA ASP A 262 -22.20 14.57 16.75
C ASP A 262 -21.42 13.41 17.36
N ALA A 263 -20.18 13.62 17.78
CA ALA A 263 -19.42 12.67 18.59
C ALA A 263 -20.12 12.42 19.93
N GLN A 264 -20.61 13.44 20.61
CA GLN A 264 -21.37 13.30 21.86
C GLN A 264 -22.66 12.48 21.64
N LYS A 265 -23.40 12.72 20.56
CA LYS A 265 -24.58 11.90 20.18
C LYS A 265 -24.20 10.43 19.98
N ILE A 266 -23.11 10.15 19.26
CA ILE A 266 -22.59 8.80 19.06
C ILE A 266 -22.23 8.15 20.39
N LEU A 267 -21.45 8.83 21.24
CA LEU A 267 -21.02 8.32 22.54
C LEU A 267 -22.22 8.06 23.45
N ALA A 268 -23.20 8.97 23.49
CA ALA A 268 -24.44 8.78 24.25
C ALA A 268 -25.23 7.56 23.75
N ALA A 269 -25.33 7.36 22.44
CA ALA A 269 -25.99 6.19 21.86
C ALA A 269 -25.22 4.90 22.18
N VAL A 270 -23.89 4.89 22.07
CA VAL A 270 -23.05 3.74 22.43
C VAL A 270 -23.22 3.38 23.91
N TYR A 271 -23.19 4.38 24.80
CA TYR A 271 -23.40 4.19 26.24
C TYR A 271 -24.80 3.64 26.54
N ARG A 272 -25.86 4.27 26.01
CA ARG A 272 -27.26 3.88 26.28
C ARG A 272 -27.66 2.54 25.67
N THR A 273 -26.98 2.11 24.62
CA THR A 273 -27.15 0.76 24.07
C THR A 273 -26.31 -0.29 24.81
N GLY A 274 -25.64 0.09 25.91
CA GLY A 274 -24.93 -0.82 26.79
C GLY A 274 -23.55 -1.26 26.28
N GLU A 275 -22.94 -0.51 25.35
CA GLU A 275 -21.60 -0.77 24.81
C GLU A 275 -21.42 -2.17 24.18
N ARG A 276 -22.50 -2.76 23.66
CA ARG A 276 -22.54 -4.13 23.10
C ARG A 276 -22.86 -4.20 21.61
N PHE A 277 -23.30 -3.09 21.03
CA PHE A 277 -23.83 -3.06 19.66
C PHE A 277 -22.84 -2.41 18.70
N GLY A 278 -22.72 -2.99 17.50
CA GLY A 278 -21.84 -2.47 16.46
C GLY A 278 -22.39 -1.20 15.78
N ALA A 279 -21.54 -0.57 14.98
CA ALA A 279 -21.82 0.71 14.31
C ALA A 279 -23.17 0.75 13.56
N ALA A 280 -23.54 -0.31 12.84
CA ALA A 280 -24.80 -0.34 12.10
C ALA A 280 -26.03 -0.11 12.99
N HIS A 281 -26.07 -0.78 14.15
CA HIS A 281 -27.18 -0.64 15.10
C HIS A 281 -27.19 0.72 15.78
N VAL A 282 -26.02 1.24 16.15
CA VAL A 282 -25.88 2.60 16.72
C VAL A 282 -26.38 3.65 15.73
N ILE A 283 -26.08 3.49 14.44
CA ILE A 283 -26.57 4.37 13.38
C ILE A 283 -28.10 4.25 13.23
N ASP A 284 -28.65 3.04 13.27
CA ASP A 284 -30.11 2.84 13.18
C ASP A 284 -30.82 3.52 14.37
N VAL A 285 -30.28 3.43 15.58
CA VAL A 285 -30.79 4.16 16.77
C VAL A 285 -30.71 5.67 16.54
N LEU A 286 -29.54 6.21 16.21
CA LEU A 286 -29.36 7.66 15.99
C LEU A 286 -30.30 8.21 14.92
N ARG A 287 -30.53 7.46 13.84
CA ARG A 287 -31.42 7.87 12.74
C ARG A 287 -32.90 7.63 13.01
N GLY A 288 -33.26 6.96 14.11
CA GLY A 288 -34.64 6.63 14.41
C GLY A 288 -35.21 5.52 13.50
N THR A 289 -34.35 4.63 12.99
CA THR A 289 -34.78 3.52 12.12
C THR A 289 -35.27 2.36 12.98
N ALA A 290 -36.58 2.12 12.96
CA ALA A 290 -37.23 1.04 13.71
C ALA A 290 -37.02 -0.33 13.02
N THR A 291 -35.85 -0.93 13.25
CA THR A 291 -35.59 -2.33 12.85
C THR A 291 -36.11 -3.30 13.92
N GLU A 292 -36.36 -4.55 13.54
CA GLU A 292 -36.75 -5.61 14.50
C GLU A 292 -35.76 -5.72 15.66
N LYS A 293 -34.45 -5.61 15.37
CA LYS A 293 -33.38 -5.64 16.36
C LYS A 293 -33.44 -4.46 17.33
N VAL A 294 -33.77 -3.26 16.84
CA VAL A 294 -33.94 -2.06 17.67
C VAL A 294 -35.13 -2.22 18.61
N GLY A 295 -36.29 -2.67 18.09
CA GLY A 295 -37.49 -2.89 18.90
C GLY A 295 -37.32 -4.00 19.94
N ARG A 296 -36.72 -5.14 19.56
CA ARG A 296 -36.43 -6.24 20.50
C ARG A 296 -35.49 -5.83 21.64
N ALA A 297 -34.57 -4.92 21.36
CA ALA A 297 -33.65 -4.37 22.37
C ALA A 297 -34.28 -3.23 23.20
N GLY A 298 -35.48 -2.76 22.86
CA GLY A 298 -36.14 -1.62 23.51
C GLY A 298 -35.44 -0.28 23.23
N HIS A 299 -34.63 -0.21 22.17
CA HIS A 299 -33.82 0.96 21.86
C HIS A 299 -34.57 2.06 21.13
N ASP A 300 -35.77 1.76 20.63
CA ASP A 300 -36.77 2.69 20.11
C ASP A 300 -37.28 3.67 21.18
N ARG A 301 -37.13 3.31 22.46
CA ARG A 301 -37.57 4.13 23.61
C ARG A 301 -36.44 4.97 24.23
N LEU A 302 -35.22 4.83 23.73
CA LEU A 302 -34.08 5.58 24.25
C LEU A 302 -34.17 7.06 23.83
N PRO A 303 -33.75 8.02 24.67
CA PRO A 303 -33.68 9.42 24.28
C PRO A 303 -32.81 9.68 23.06
N THR A 304 -31.83 8.81 22.81
CA THR A 304 -30.94 8.85 21.64
C THR A 304 -31.57 8.38 20.34
N PHE A 305 -32.78 7.81 20.39
CA PHE A 305 -33.48 7.35 19.20
C PHE A 305 -33.95 8.54 18.36
N GLY A 306 -33.50 8.62 17.11
CA GLY A 306 -33.86 9.70 16.20
C GLY A 306 -33.14 11.04 16.40
N MET A 307 -32.29 11.19 17.43
CA MET A 307 -31.53 12.43 17.69
C MET A 307 -30.59 12.86 16.55
N GLY A 308 -30.24 11.93 15.67
CA GLY A 308 -29.34 12.11 14.53
C GLY A 308 -30.00 11.97 13.17
N ALA A 309 -31.33 12.10 13.08
CA ALA A 309 -32.10 11.88 11.86
C ALA A 309 -31.68 12.80 10.68
N ALA A 310 -31.16 13.99 10.97
CA ALA A 310 -30.72 14.95 9.96
C ALA A 310 -29.51 14.47 9.12
N ARG A 311 -28.72 13.52 9.64
CA ARG A 311 -27.53 12.99 8.96
C ARG A 311 -27.80 11.65 8.28
N GLY A 312 -27.19 11.48 7.12
CA GLY A 312 -27.23 10.23 6.36
C GLY A 312 -26.49 9.10 7.06
N LYS A 313 -26.85 7.85 6.72
CA LYS A 313 -26.19 6.63 7.23
C LYS A 313 -24.67 6.62 6.98
N ASN A 314 -24.24 7.11 5.82
CA ASN A 314 -22.83 7.15 5.44
C ASN A 314 -22.03 8.20 6.21
N GLU A 315 -22.65 9.34 6.55
CA GLU A 315 -22.01 10.37 7.37
C GLU A 315 -21.77 9.86 8.78
N TRP A 316 -22.78 9.24 9.41
CA TRP A 316 -22.61 8.62 10.73
C TRP A 316 -21.55 7.52 10.72
N ARG A 317 -21.52 6.70 9.67
CA ARG A 317 -20.49 5.68 9.49
C ARG A 317 -19.09 6.30 9.36
N SER A 318 -18.96 7.47 8.75
CA SER A 318 -17.67 8.18 8.65
C SER A 318 -17.21 8.72 10.00
N LEU A 319 -18.10 9.38 10.74
CA LEU A 319 -17.82 9.88 12.10
C LEU A 319 -17.39 8.73 13.02
N ILE A 320 -18.14 7.62 13.06
CA ILE A 320 -17.79 6.46 13.89
C ILE A 320 -16.42 5.90 13.50
N ARG A 321 -16.09 5.81 12.21
CA ARG A 321 -14.77 5.32 11.75
C ARG A 321 -13.65 6.23 12.24
N GLN A 322 -13.79 7.54 12.08
CA GLN A 322 -12.82 8.52 12.55
C GLN A 322 -12.69 8.51 14.07
N MET A 323 -13.78 8.30 14.81
CA MET A 323 -13.76 8.15 16.27
C MET A 323 -13.05 6.86 16.71
N VAL A 324 -13.17 5.76 15.95
CA VAL A 324 -12.40 4.53 16.20
C VAL A 324 -10.92 4.75 15.90
N ALA A 325 -10.60 5.41 14.78
CA ALA A 325 -9.22 5.68 14.38
C ALA A 325 -8.49 6.64 15.35
N THR A 326 -9.19 7.65 15.86
CA THR A 326 -8.66 8.61 16.85
C THR A 326 -8.70 8.11 18.29
N GLY A 327 -9.20 6.89 18.51
CA GLY A 327 -9.24 6.22 19.81
C GLY A 327 -10.31 6.76 20.77
N LEU A 328 -11.34 7.48 20.29
CA LEU A 328 -12.53 7.85 21.08
C LEU A 328 -13.47 6.64 21.30
N LEU A 329 -13.51 5.73 20.32
CA LEU A 329 -14.25 4.47 20.38
C LEU A 329 -13.29 3.29 20.19
N ARG A 330 -13.63 2.16 20.79
CA ARG A 330 -12.97 0.87 20.55
C ARG A 330 -13.98 -0.13 19.97
N LEU A 331 -13.51 -0.98 19.07
CA LEU A 331 -14.26 -2.15 18.62
C LEU A 331 -14.01 -3.29 19.60
N ASP A 332 -15.09 -3.88 20.12
CA ASP A 332 -15.02 -5.14 20.86
C ASP A 332 -14.80 -6.29 19.87
N ILE A 333 -13.69 -7.00 20.04
CA ILE A 333 -13.23 -8.09 19.16
C ILE A 333 -13.61 -9.45 19.74
N GLY A 334 -13.75 -9.56 21.07
CA GLY A 334 -14.09 -10.80 21.77
C GLY A 334 -15.58 -11.10 21.83
N GLY A 335 -16.43 -10.10 21.58
CA GLY A 335 -17.90 -10.24 21.48
C GLY A 335 -18.44 -10.17 20.04
N TYR A 336 -19.67 -9.68 19.88
CA TYR A 336 -20.36 -9.58 18.58
C TYR A 336 -19.97 -8.33 17.75
N GLY A 337 -18.78 -7.77 17.98
CA GLY A 337 -18.32 -6.57 17.27
C GLY A 337 -18.97 -5.27 17.75
N GLY A 338 -19.17 -5.14 19.06
CA GLY A 338 -19.73 -3.96 19.73
C GLY A 338 -18.81 -2.74 19.68
N LEU A 339 -19.37 -1.56 19.91
CA LEU A 339 -18.60 -0.33 20.16
C LEU A 339 -18.56 -0.07 21.66
N SER A 340 -17.38 0.26 22.18
CA SER A 340 -17.17 0.68 23.57
C SER A 340 -16.45 2.03 23.64
N ILE A 341 -16.65 2.74 24.75
CA ILE A 341 -16.12 4.09 24.93
C ILE A 341 -14.78 4.01 25.66
N THR A 342 -13.74 4.59 25.05
CA THR A 342 -12.41 4.66 25.67
C THR A 342 -12.34 5.78 26.72
N GLY A 343 -11.26 5.84 27.49
CA GLY A 343 -11.02 6.98 28.39
C GLY A 343 -11.06 8.33 27.66
N LYS A 344 -10.47 8.41 26.46
CA LYS A 344 -10.51 9.61 25.60
C LYS A 344 -11.94 9.97 25.19
N GLY A 345 -12.76 8.98 24.85
CA GLY A 345 -14.18 9.20 24.56
C GLY A 345 -14.95 9.74 25.76
N ARG A 346 -14.66 9.25 26.98
CA ARG A 346 -15.29 9.78 28.21
C ARG A 346 -14.89 11.24 28.49
N GLY A 347 -13.62 11.59 28.27
CA GLY A 347 -13.15 12.98 28.39
C GLY A 347 -13.87 13.93 27.43
N LEU A 348 -14.18 13.49 26.20
CA LEU A 348 -14.99 14.30 25.27
C LEU A 348 -16.43 14.54 25.77
N LEU A 349 -17.06 13.56 26.42
CA LEU A 349 -18.38 13.75 27.06
C LEU A 349 -18.31 14.73 28.24
N GLN A 350 -17.15 14.86 28.88
CA GLN A 350 -16.90 15.80 29.99
C GLN A 350 -16.48 17.20 29.50
N GLY A 351 -16.37 17.42 28.19
CA GLY A 351 -15.94 18.70 27.61
C GLY A 351 -14.43 18.94 27.67
N GLU A 352 -13.63 17.90 27.96
CA GLU A 352 -12.16 18.01 28.06
C GLU A 352 -11.47 18.09 26.68
N SER A 353 -12.17 17.77 25.61
CA SER A 353 -11.62 17.80 24.24
C SER A 353 -12.72 18.02 23.19
N VAL A 354 -12.30 18.49 22.01
CA VAL A 354 -13.14 18.63 20.82
C VAL A 354 -12.86 17.52 19.82
N PHE A 355 -13.87 17.14 19.03
CA PHE A 355 -13.71 16.21 17.91
C PHE A 355 -13.76 16.97 16.59
N LEU A 356 -12.60 17.19 16.01
CA LEU A 356 -12.46 17.68 14.65
C LEU A 356 -12.40 16.49 13.69
N TYR A 357 -13.28 16.47 12.70
CA TYR A 357 -13.34 15.40 11.70
C TYR A 357 -13.18 15.97 10.30
N ARG A 358 -12.68 15.11 9.40
CA ARG A 358 -12.65 15.37 7.96
C ARG A 358 -14.00 14.95 7.38
N ARG A 359 -14.71 15.86 6.72
CA ARG A 359 -15.90 15.46 5.94
C ARG A 359 -15.43 14.67 4.72
N ASP A 360 -16.05 13.52 4.45
CA ASP A 360 -15.74 12.80 3.21
C ASP A 360 -16.20 13.67 2.03
N THR A 361 -15.29 14.04 1.14
CA THR A 361 -15.69 14.50 -0.18
C THR A 361 -16.29 13.30 -0.91
N ALA A 362 -17.57 13.37 -1.26
CA ALA A 362 -18.08 12.44 -2.26
C ALA A 362 -17.27 12.70 -3.53
N PRO A 363 -16.78 11.67 -4.26
CA PRO A 363 -16.26 11.92 -5.58
C PRO A 363 -17.37 12.66 -6.32
N ALA A 364 -17.06 13.87 -6.80
CA ALA A 364 -17.93 14.55 -7.73
C ALA A 364 -18.30 13.50 -8.77
N ARG A 365 -19.60 13.22 -8.95
CA ARG A 365 -20.04 12.40 -10.07
C ARG A 365 -19.39 13.05 -11.27
N SER A 366 -18.39 12.40 -11.86
CA SER A 366 -17.82 12.85 -13.11
C SER A 366 -18.99 12.79 -14.08
N SER A 367 -19.62 13.93 -14.31
CA SER A 367 -20.39 14.15 -15.50
C SER A 367 -19.41 13.87 -16.63
N GLU A 368 -19.53 12.68 -17.22
CA GLU A 368 -18.88 12.39 -18.49
C GLU A 368 -19.20 13.56 -19.42
N PRO A 369 -18.20 14.26 -19.96
CA PRO A 369 -18.45 15.14 -21.07
C PRO A 369 -18.97 14.25 -22.20
N ALA A 370 -20.13 14.59 -22.74
CA ALA A 370 -20.70 13.93 -23.91
C ALA A 370 -19.60 13.78 -24.98
N ARG A 371 -19.39 12.53 -25.43
CA ARG A 371 -18.46 12.21 -26.51
C ARG A 371 -18.94 12.92 -27.78
N ASP A 372 -18.18 13.93 -28.21
CA ASP A 372 -18.27 14.49 -29.56
C ASP A 372 -17.45 13.59 -30.52
N PRO A 373 -18.06 12.97 -31.54
CA PRO A 373 -17.37 12.07 -32.44
C PRO A 373 -16.68 12.87 -33.55
N GLY A 374 -15.49 13.42 -33.29
CA GLY A 374 -14.68 14.00 -34.37
C GLY A 374 -13.66 15.02 -33.92
N GLY A 375 -12.48 14.57 -33.47
CA GLY A 375 -11.39 15.51 -33.21
C GLY A 375 -10.16 14.86 -32.61
N ARG A 376 -9.36 14.18 -33.43
CA ARG A 376 -7.99 13.78 -33.05
C ARG A 376 -7.15 15.05 -32.86
N ARG A 377 -7.05 15.54 -31.62
CA ARG A 377 -5.94 16.41 -31.21
C ARG A 377 -4.94 15.59 -30.41
N ARG A 378 -3.79 15.32 -31.04
CA ARG A 378 -2.58 14.79 -30.38
C ARG A 378 -2.20 15.74 -29.24
N LYS A 379 -2.13 15.20 -28.01
CA LYS A 379 -1.42 15.83 -26.89
C LYS A 379 0.06 15.46 -27.04
N GLU A 380 0.92 16.46 -27.15
CA GLU A 380 2.36 16.31 -26.97
C GLU A 380 2.66 16.07 -25.48
N PRO A 381 3.53 15.10 -25.12
CA PRO A 381 4.04 14.99 -23.76
C PRO A 381 5.21 15.96 -23.56
N GLN A 382 5.13 16.77 -22.51
CA GLN A 382 6.28 17.47 -21.95
C GLN A 382 6.96 16.58 -20.89
N ASP A 383 8.29 16.65 -20.92
CA ASP A 383 9.32 16.08 -20.04
C ASP A 383 9.63 14.57 -20.08
N GLY A 384 10.83 14.28 -20.61
CA GLY A 384 11.65 13.12 -20.26
C GLY A 384 11.30 11.77 -20.90
N SER A 385 10.37 11.75 -21.85
CA SER A 385 10.05 10.53 -22.62
C SER A 385 11.24 10.12 -23.48
N LEU A 386 11.60 8.84 -23.44
CA LEU A 386 12.42 8.22 -24.48
C LEU A 386 11.77 8.58 -25.84
N SER A 387 12.57 9.05 -26.78
CA SER A 387 12.16 9.31 -28.16
C SER A 387 11.65 8.02 -28.83
N GLY A 388 10.93 8.13 -29.95
CA GLY A 388 10.48 6.96 -30.72
C GLY A 388 11.59 5.93 -30.99
N PRO A 389 12.80 6.36 -31.42
CA PRO A 389 13.95 5.47 -31.61
C PRO A 389 14.43 4.80 -30.32
N GLU A 390 14.35 5.49 -29.18
CA GLU A 390 14.78 4.95 -27.89
C GLU A 390 13.80 3.94 -27.29
N THR A 391 12.51 4.07 -27.62
CA THR A 391 11.49 3.07 -27.25
C THR A 391 11.69 1.79 -28.06
N ALA A 392 11.95 1.92 -29.37
CA ALA A 392 12.23 0.78 -30.25
C ALA A 392 13.50 0.02 -29.81
N LEU A 393 14.56 0.73 -29.44
CA LEU A 393 15.77 0.12 -28.88
C LEU A 393 15.49 -0.58 -27.56
N LEU A 394 14.75 0.03 -26.64
CA LEU A 394 14.41 -0.61 -25.36
C LEU A 394 13.63 -1.92 -25.56
N ASP A 395 12.67 -1.93 -26.49
CA ASP A 395 11.87 -3.12 -26.79
C ASP A 395 12.72 -4.24 -27.42
N ALA A 396 13.63 -3.89 -28.32
CA ALA A 396 14.58 -4.85 -28.90
C ALA A 396 15.49 -5.47 -27.83
N LEU A 397 16.00 -4.67 -26.90
CA LEU A 397 16.83 -5.15 -25.78
C LEU A 397 16.02 -6.02 -24.81
N LYS A 398 14.75 -5.68 -24.54
CA LYS A 398 13.85 -6.50 -23.73
C LYS A 398 13.58 -7.85 -24.40
N ALA A 399 13.35 -7.87 -25.71
CA ALA A 399 13.15 -9.09 -26.48
C ALA A 399 14.40 -9.98 -26.52
N LEU A 400 15.58 -9.40 -26.73
CA LEU A 400 16.86 -10.12 -26.66
C LEU A 400 17.08 -10.74 -25.28
N ARG A 401 16.88 -9.96 -24.23
CA ARG A 401 17.00 -10.42 -22.85
C ARG A 401 16.09 -11.62 -22.58
N LEU A 402 14.83 -11.56 -23.02
CA LEU A 402 13.87 -12.65 -22.85
C LEU A 402 14.32 -13.93 -23.55
N ARG A 403 14.87 -13.81 -24.77
CA ARG A 403 15.39 -14.95 -25.53
C ARG A 403 16.56 -15.63 -24.81
N LEU A 404 17.56 -14.84 -24.38
CA LEU A 404 18.73 -15.35 -23.66
C LEU A 404 18.37 -15.97 -22.30
N ALA A 405 17.35 -15.42 -21.64
CA ALA A 405 16.83 -15.94 -20.40
C ALA A 405 16.20 -17.33 -20.59
N ASN A 406 15.39 -17.49 -21.64
CA ASN A 406 14.76 -18.76 -22.00
C ASN A 406 15.81 -19.81 -22.39
N GLU A 407 16.81 -19.46 -23.20
CA GLU A 407 17.91 -20.37 -23.59
C GLU A 407 18.70 -20.90 -22.38
N ARG A 408 18.83 -20.09 -21.34
CA ARG A 408 19.57 -20.46 -20.11
C ARG A 408 18.68 -21.02 -19.00
N GLY A 409 17.36 -21.08 -19.20
CA GLY A 409 16.41 -21.54 -18.18
C GLY A 409 16.40 -20.68 -16.92
N VAL A 410 16.72 -19.39 -17.02
CA VAL A 410 16.77 -18.44 -15.89
C VAL A 410 15.78 -17.29 -16.10
N PRO A 411 15.27 -16.64 -15.04
CA PRO A 411 14.44 -15.45 -15.18
C PRO A 411 15.17 -14.30 -15.90
N ALA A 412 14.45 -13.52 -16.72
CA ALA A 412 15.05 -12.47 -17.56
C ALA A 412 15.85 -11.41 -16.79
N TYR A 413 15.40 -11.04 -15.58
CA TYR A 413 16.12 -10.06 -14.76
C TYR A 413 17.51 -10.55 -14.30
N VAL A 414 17.75 -11.87 -14.29
CA VAL A 414 19.06 -12.46 -13.98
C VAL A 414 20.07 -12.11 -15.07
N VAL A 415 19.65 -12.08 -16.34
CA VAL A 415 20.46 -11.58 -17.47
C VAL A 415 20.77 -10.11 -17.25
N PHE A 416 19.76 -9.23 -17.25
CA PHE A 416 19.89 -7.83 -16.86
C PHE A 416 18.58 -7.27 -16.27
N PRO A 417 18.61 -6.48 -15.19
CA PRO A 417 17.44 -5.75 -14.72
C PRO A 417 17.08 -4.62 -15.70
N ASP A 418 15.82 -4.16 -15.70
CA ASP A 418 15.33 -3.10 -16.60
C ASP A 418 16.16 -1.82 -16.53
N ARG A 419 16.63 -1.44 -15.34
CA ARG A 419 17.50 -0.27 -15.16
C ARG A 419 18.77 -0.34 -16.02
N THR A 420 19.33 -1.53 -16.19
CA THR A 420 20.55 -1.76 -16.97
C THR A 420 20.25 -1.65 -18.46
N LEU A 421 19.11 -2.17 -18.92
CA LEU A 421 18.66 -1.98 -20.31
C LEU A 421 18.39 -0.50 -20.62
N ILE A 422 17.74 0.22 -19.70
CA ILE A 422 17.49 1.66 -19.84
C ILE A 422 18.82 2.44 -19.91
N ASP A 423 19.81 2.06 -19.11
CA ASP A 423 21.14 2.68 -19.16
C ASP A 423 21.86 2.38 -20.48
N MET A 424 21.70 1.17 -21.05
CA MET A 424 22.17 0.84 -22.41
C MET A 424 21.51 1.70 -23.48
N VAL A 425 20.19 1.95 -23.39
CA VAL A 425 19.49 2.83 -24.33
C VAL A 425 20.00 4.27 -24.27
N ARG A 426 20.33 4.75 -23.06
CA ARG A 426 20.87 6.11 -22.86
C ARG A 426 22.30 6.25 -23.35
N ARG A 427 23.16 5.27 -23.02
CA ARG A 427 24.60 5.32 -23.34
C ARG A 427 24.90 4.89 -24.77
N ARG A 428 24.08 4.02 -25.37
CA ARG A 428 24.25 3.45 -26.71
C ARG A 428 25.67 2.92 -26.96
N PRO A 429 26.19 2.04 -26.08
CA PRO A 429 27.56 1.55 -26.19
C PRO A 429 27.78 0.84 -27.52
N ARG A 430 28.95 1.07 -28.13
CA ARG A 430 29.39 0.50 -29.40
C ARG A 430 30.61 -0.41 -29.26
N THR A 431 31.29 -0.36 -28.11
CA THR A 431 32.45 -1.19 -27.80
C THR A 431 32.25 -1.97 -26.50
N GLU A 432 33.02 -3.03 -26.29
CA GLU A 432 33.00 -3.75 -25.01
C GLU A 432 33.41 -2.86 -23.83
N GLU A 433 34.32 -1.92 -24.05
CA GLU A 433 34.76 -0.95 -23.03
C GLU A 433 33.62 -0.04 -22.60
N GLU A 434 32.86 0.52 -23.55
CA GLU A 434 31.68 1.34 -23.25
C GLU A 434 30.55 0.51 -22.62
N PHE A 435 30.42 -0.76 -23.01
CA PHE A 435 29.45 -1.68 -22.41
C PHE A 435 29.78 -2.00 -20.95
N ALA A 436 31.06 -2.06 -20.59
CA ALA A 436 31.51 -2.28 -19.22
C ALA A 436 31.14 -1.11 -18.27
N GLU A 437 30.99 0.10 -18.80
CA GLU A 437 30.58 1.28 -18.02
C GLU A 437 29.06 1.36 -17.75
N VAL A 438 28.27 0.48 -18.36
CA VAL A 438 26.82 0.43 -18.14
C VAL A 438 26.52 -0.07 -16.72
N ASN A 439 25.67 0.66 -16.01
CA ASN A 439 25.28 0.33 -14.65
C ASN A 439 24.63 -1.06 -14.56
N GLY A 440 25.28 -1.98 -13.84
CA GLY A 440 24.83 -3.36 -13.66
C GLY A 440 25.52 -4.38 -14.58
N VAL A 441 26.49 -3.96 -15.39
CA VAL A 441 27.39 -4.84 -16.13
C VAL A 441 28.68 -5.06 -15.32
N GLY A 442 28.80 -6.23 -14.67
CA GLY A 442 30.06 -6.67 -14.04
C GLY A 442 30.87 -7.57 -14.97
N ALA A 443 32.13 -7.88 -14.60
CA ALA A 443 33.06 -8.67 -15.43
C ALA A 443 32.49 -10.00 -15.97
N ALA A 444 31.72 -10.72 -15.15
CA ALA A 444 31.08 -11.97 -15.56
C ALA A 444 29.96 -11.75 -16.61
N LYS A 445 29.20 -10.65 -16.49
CA LYS A 445 28.12 -10.30 -17.42
C LYS A 445 28.66 -9.69 -18.72
N LEU A 446 29.74 -8.92 -18.63
CA LEU A 446 30.48 -8.40 -19.78
C LEU A 446 30.89 -9.56 -20.69
N LYS A 447 31.63 -10.54 -20.14
CA LYS A 447 32.08 -11.73 -20.90
C LYS A 447 30.92 -12.56 -21.46
N ALA A 448 29.80 -12.64 -20.74
CA ALA A 448 28.69 -13.52 -21.11
C ALA A 448 27.68 -12.90 -22.08
N PHE A 449 27.60 -11.57 -22.16
CA PHE A 449 26.49 -10.87 -22.80
C PHE A 449 26.89 -9.63 -23.63
N ALA A 450 28.15 -9.19 -23.66
CA ALA A 450 28.54 -8.00 -24.43
C ALA A 450 28.24 -8.16 -25.93
N GLU A 451 28.74 -9.23 -26.55
CA GLU A 451 28.57 -9.51 -27.98
C GLU A 451 27.09 -9.49 -28.45
N PRO A 452 26.15 -10.25 -27.86
CA PRO A 452 24.77 -10.26 -28.33
C PRO A 452 24.05 -8.92 -28.11
N PHE A 453 24.36 -8.18 -27.04
CA PHE A 453 23.72 -6.90 -26.76
C PHE A 453 24.29 -5.77 -27.63
N LEU A 454 25.60 -5.71 -27.86
CA LEU A 454 26.21 -4.75 -28.78
C LEU A 454 25.69 -4.92 -30.21
N ALA A 455 25.58 -6.17 -30.68
CA ALA A 455 25.00 -6.47 -32.00
C ALA A 455 23.55 -5.99 -32.13
N ALA A 456 22.72 -6.17 -31.09
CA ALA A 456 21.33 -5.70 -31.11
C ALA A 456 21.23 -4.17 -31.07
N ILE A 457 22.11 -3.51 -30.32
CA ILE A 457 22.18 -2.04 -30.28
C ILE A 457 22.59 -1.50 -31.66
N GLU A 458 23.64 -2.06 -32.26
CA GLU A 458 24.12 -1.66 -33.58
C GLU A 458 23.06 -1.83 -34.67
N SER A 459 22.36 -2.98 -34.70
CA SER A 459 21.29 -3.25 -35.67
C SER A 459 20.17 -2.21 -35.59
N VAL A 460 19.70 -1.88 -34.38
CA VAL A 460 18.60 -0.92 -34.22
C VAL A 460 19.05 0.51 -34.53
N LEU A 461 20.30 0.86 -34.24
CA LEU A 461 20.85 2.17 -34.59
C LEU A 461 21.10 2.33 -36.09
N ALA A 462 21.43 1.24 -36.81
CA ALA A 462 21.57 1.23 -38.26
C ALA A 462 20.21 1.40 -38.98
N ASP A 463 19.14 0.83 -38.44
CA ASP A 463 17.78 0.95 -38.99
C ASP A 463 17.12 2.32 -38.72
N ALA A 464 17.69 3.13 -37.83
CA ALA A 464 17.17 4.43 -37.41
C ALA A 464 17.91 5.64 -38.04
N GLY A 465 18.99 5.39 -38.80
CA GLY A 465 19.74 6.40 -39.57
C GLY A 465 19.40 6.34 -41.05
#